data_AF-A0A8T3LUT8-F1
#
_entry.id   AF-A0A8T3LUT8-F1
#
_cell.length_a   1.000
_cell.length_b   1.000
_cell.length_c   1.000
_cell.angle_alpha   90.00
_cell.angle_beta   90.00
_cell.angle_gamma   90.00
#
_symmetry.space_group_name_H-M   'P 1'
#
loop_
_entity.id
_entity.type
_entity.pdbx_description
1 polymer ?
#
loop_
_entity_poly.entity_id
_entity_poly.type
_entity_poly.pdbx_seq_one_letter_code
_entity_poly.pdbx_strand_id
1 'polypeptide(L)'
;MASPRSFNRHAGPLVLLLVVLVAMTACDLASPVPASPDVSPTSERCDAEEVSSGGIAGKVVDPEGNPLNDIYIFIQAADGFTGSTRTIEDGSFAASGV
;
A
#
# COMPACT_ATOMS: atom_id res chain seq x y z
N MET A 1 23.09 54.13 45.36
CA MET A 1 23.84 55.10 44.52
C MET A 1 25.23 54.52 44.29
N ALA A 2 25.76 54.63 43.07
CA ALA A 2 27.06 54.15 42.58
C ALA A 2 27.17 52.67 42.09
N SER A 3 27.10 52.53 40.77
CA SER A 3 27.95 51.61 39.99
C SER A 3 29.36 52.23 39.91
N PRO A 4 30.48 51.47 39.87
CA PRO A 4 31.04 51.14 38.55
C PRO A 4 31.90 49.86 38.40
N ARG A 5 31.79 49.26 37.21
CA ARG A 5 32.85 48.94 36.21
C ARG A 5 34.10 48.14 36.68
N SER A 6 34.23 46.89 36.27
CA SER A 6 34.88 46.39 35.02
C SER A 6 36.40 46.19 35.11
N PHE A 7 36.84 44.93 35.01
CA PHE A 7 38.11 44.45 34.45
C PHE A 7 37.93 42.93 34.28
N ASN A 8 37.33 42.41 33.22
CA ASN A 8 37.90 42.23 31.88
C ASN A 8 39.41 41.94 31.90
N ARG A 9 39.79 40.65 31.86
CA ARG A 9 40.27 39.98 30.62
C ARG A 9 41.08 38.72 30.94
N HIS A 10 40.88 37.71 30.10
CA HIS A 10 41.81 36.60 29.80
C HIS A 10 41.82 35.38 30.72
N ALA A 11 40.66 34.75 30.87
CA ALA A 11 40.56 33.28 30.88
C ALA A 11 39.52 32.91 29.81
N GLY A 12 39.82 33.07 28.53
CA GLY A 12 40.58 32.10 27.75
C GLY A 12 39.59 31.41 26.80
N PRO A 13 39.84 31.37 25.47
CA PRO A 13 38.87 30.93 24.45
C PRO A 13 38.39 29.47 24.62
N LEU A 14 39.04 28.70 25.50
CA LEU A 14 38.75 27.30 25.77
C LEU A 14 37.45 27.07 26.58
N VAL A 15 37.08 28.00 27.48
CA VAL A 15 35.87 27.84 28.32
C VAL A 15 34.60 28.19 27.54
N LEU A 16 34.67 29.14 26.60
CA LEU A 16 33.57 29.46 25.68
C LEU A 16 33.33 28.31 24.67
N LEU A 17 34.41 27.68 24.19
CA LEU A 17 34.33 26.54 23.27
C LEU A 17 33.53 25.38 23.87
N LEU A 18 33.65 25.15 25.18
CA LEU A 18 33.02 24.02 25.87
C LEU A 18 31.55 24.27 26.23
N VAL A 19 31.13 25.51 26.47
CA VAL A 19 29.72 25.86 26.69
C VAL A 19 28.91 25.87 25.39
N VAL A 20 29.52 26.29 24.27
CA VAL A 20 28.86 26.22 22.94
C VAL A 20 28.67 24.77 22.48
N LEU A 21 29.58 23.86 22.86
CA LEU A 21 29.49 22.44 22.49
C LEU A 21 28.28 21.70 23.09
N VAL A 22 27.75 22.13 24.23
CA VAL A 22 26.63 21.45 24.92
C VAL A 22 25.25 21.94 24.46
N ALA A 23 25.15 23.13 23.87
CA ALA A 23 23.87 23.70 23.42
C ALA A 23 23.42 23.25 22.01
N MET A 24 24.28 22.59 21.22
CA MET A 24 23.90 22.03 19.91
C MET A 24 23.33 20.60 20.00
N THR A 25 23.04 20.12 21.20
CA THR A 25 22.51 18.75 21.44
C THR A 25 21.00 18.73 21.62
N ALA A 26 20.27 19.50 20.79
CA ALA A 26 18.82 19.37 20.64
C ALA A 26 18.35 19.98 19.30
N CYS A 27 18.89 19.50 18.18
CA CYS A 27 18.14 19.49 16.93
C CYS A 27 17.76 18.05 16.64
N ASP A 28 16.78 17.58 17.39
CA ASP A 28 15.90 16.49 17.00
C ASP A 28 15.00 17.01 15.86
N LEU A 29 15.57 17.09 14.64
CA LEU A 29 14.83 17.36 13.42
C LEU A 29 14.95 16.14 12.53
N ALA A 30 13.98 15.25 12.72
CA ALA A 30 13.50 14.28 11.76
C ALA A 30 14.57 13.41 11.10
N SER A 31 14.57 12.14 11.52
CA SER A 31 15.14 11.00 10.80
C SER A 31 15.09 11.19 9.27
N PRO A 32 16.14 10.80 8.52
CA PRO A 32 16.03 10.75 7.07
C PRO A 32 14.84 9.86 6.73
N VAL A 33 13.79 10.45 6.14
CA VAL A 33 12.73 9.68 5.49
C VAL A 33 13.47 8.80 4.49
N PRO A 34 13.45 7.46 4.62
CA PRO A 34 14.07 6.61 3.61
C PRO A 34 13.45 7.03 2.28
N ALA A 35 14.29 7.29 1.27
CA ALA A 35 13.81 7.62 -0.06
C ALA A 35 12.75 6.58 -0.42
N SER A 36 11.49 7.03 -0.48
CA SER A 36 10.41 6.19 -1.01
C SER A 36 10.91 5.79 -2.39
N PRO A 37 10.94 4.50 -2.75
CA PRO A 37 11.25 4.15 -4.12
C PRO A 37 10.23 4.93 -4.96
N ASP A 38 10.75 5.81 -5.81
CA ASP A 38 10.00 6.54 -6.82
C ASP A 38 9.57 5.51 -7.86
N VAL A 39 8.65 4.63 -7.46
CA VAL A 39 7.93 3.77 -8.39
C VAL A 39 6.90 4.68 -9.00
N SER A 40 7.36 5.50 -9.94
CA SER A 40 6.50 6.03 -10.99
C SER A 40 5.65 4.85 -11.46
N PRO A 41 4.31 4.93 -11.50
CA PRO A 41 3.51 3.80 -11.92
C PRO A 41 3.98 3.46 -13.33
N THR A 42 4.75 2.38 -13.45
CA THR A 42 4.98 1.76 -14.73
C THR A 42 3.57 1.38 -15.12
N SER A 43 3.08 2.03 -16.16
CA SER A 43 1.83 1.65 -16.79
C SER A 43 2.11 0.32 -17.46
N GLU A 44 2.14 -0.73 -16.64
CA GLU A 44 2.00 -2.11 -17.05
C GLU A 44 0.57 -2.16 -17.60
N ARG A 45 0.43 -1.67 -18.84
CA ARG A 45 -0.71 -2.00 -19.67
C ARG A 45 -0.66 -3.51 -19.71
N CYS A 46 -1.67 -4.14 -19.14
CA CYS A 46 -1.92 -5.55 -19.35
C CYS A 46 -1.80 -5.77 -20.87
N ASP A 47 -0.81 -6.55 -21.30
CA ASP A 47 -0.66 -6.88 -22.71
C ASP A 47 -1.98 -7.52 -23.14
N ALA A 48 -2.57 -7.02 -24.23
CA ALA A 48 -3.91 -7.41 -24.67
C ALA A 48 -4.04 -8.91 -24.99
N GLU A 49 -2.92 -9.63 -25.08
CA GLU A 49 -2.86 -11.07 -25.32
C GLU A 49 -2.99 -11.91 -24.03
N GLU A 50 -2.87 -11.32 -22.83
CA GLU A 50 -3.09 -12.02 -21.55
C GLU A 50 -4.52 -11.85 -21.01
N VAL A 51 -5.41 -11.23 -21.77
CA VAL A 51 -6.84 -11.32 -21.51
C VAL A 51 -7.29 -12.67 -22.07
N SER A 52 -7.14 -13.73 -21.27
CA SER A 52 -7.99 -14.91 -21.45
C SER A 52 -9.40 -14.38 -21.63
N SER A 53 -10.05 -14.69 -22.75
CA SER A 53 -11.43 -14.27 -23.05
C SER A 53 -12.22 -14.24 -21.74
N GLY A 54 -12.67 -13.05 -21.33
CA GLY A 54 -13.22 -12.79 -19.99
C GLY A 54 -14.18 -13.89 -19.54
N GLY A 55 -14.16 -14.20 -18.26
CA GLY A 55 -14.88 -15.36 -17.72
C GLY A 55 -15.46 -15.10 -16.34
N ILE A 56 -16.52 -15.84 -16.00
CA ILE A 56 -17.05 -15.94 -14.63
C ILE A 56 -16.76 -17.35 -14.13
N ALA A 57 -16.15 -17.46 -12.97
CA ALA A 57 -15.98 -18.72 -12.26
C ALA A 57 -16.35 -18.52 -10.78
N GLY A 58 -16.80 -19.59 -10.13
CA GLY A 58 -17.21 -19.51 -8.74
C GLY A 58 -17.63 -20.85 -8.15
N LYS A 59 -18.18 -20.80 -6.93
CA LYS A 59 -18.77 -21.94 -6.23
C LYS A 59 -20.19 -21.61 -5.79
N VAL A 60 -21.07 -22.61 -5.82
CA VAL A 60 -22.42 -22.54 -5.26
C VAL A 60 -22.48 -23.46 -4.05
N VAL A 61 -22.85 -22.89 -2.91
CA VAL A 61 -22.96 -23.58 -1.62
C VAL A 61 -24.30 -23.29 -0.95
N ASP A 62 -24.73 -24.17 -0.04
CA ASP A 62 -25.86 -23.94 0.86
C ASP A 62 -25.49 -22.97 2.03
N PRO A 63 -26.44 -22.59 2.91
CA PRO A 63 -26.15 -21.71 4.05
C PRO A 63 -25.12 -22.26 5.04
N GLU A 64 -24.95 -23.58 5.11
CA GLU A 64 -23.98 -24.27 5.95
C GLU A 64 -22.59 -24.36 5.28
N GLY A 65 -22.49 -23.99 4.00
CA GLY A 65 -21.25 -24.00 3.22
C GLY A 65 -21.00 -25.30 2.46
N ASN A 66 -21.96 -26.22 2.40
CA ASN A 66 -21.82 -27.47 1.63
C ASN A 66 -21.96 -27.18 0.12
N PRO A 67 -21.13 -27.78 -0.74
CA PRO A 67 -21.21 -27.58 -2.17
C PRO A 67 -22.48 -28.19 -2.78
N LEU A 68 -23.08 -27.49 -3.73
CA LEU A 68 -24.26 -27.96 -4.46
C LEU A 68 -23.86 -28.46 -5.85
N ASN A 69 -24.08 -29.74 -6.13
CA ASN A 69 -23.84 -30.37 -7.42
C ASN A 69 -25.04 -30.22 -8.39
N ASP A 70 -24.75 -30.18 -9.70
CA ASP A 70 -25.72 -30.18 -10.79
C ASP A 70 -26.69 -28.98 -10.78
N ILE A 71 -26.27 -27.84 -10.22
CA ILE A 71 -27.05 -26.61 -10.23
C ILE A 71 -26.91 -25.93 -11.58
N TYR A 72 -28.04 -25.67 -12.24
CA TYR A 72 -28.08 -24.92 -13.49
C TYR A 72 -27.86 -23.42 -13.25
N ILE A 73 -26.84 -22.88 -13.92
CA ILE A 73 -26.49 -21.46 -13.86
C ILE A 73 -26.78 -20.86 -15.23
N PHE A 74 -27.62 -19.83 -15.26
CA PHE A 74 -27.90 -19.02 -16.44
C PHE A 74 -27.20 -17.67 -16.31
N ILE A 75 -26.47 -17.29 -17.35
CA ILE A 75 -25.66 -16.07 -17.40
C ILE A 75 -26.27 -15.14 -18.45
N GLN A 76 -26.52 -13.90 -18.06
CA GLN A 76 -26.98 -12.84 -18.94
C GLN A 76 -26.18 -11.57 -18.65
N ALA A 77 -25.55 -11.03 -19.67
CA ALA A 77 -24.83 -9.76 -19.58
C ALA A 77 -25.62 -8.63 -20.26
N ALA A 78 -25.30 -7.39 -19.89
CA ALA A 78 -26.02 -6.21 -20.37
C ALA A 78 -25.82 -5.93 -21.87
N ASP A 79 -24.73 -6.44 -22.44
CA ASP A 79 -24.41 -6.35 -23.87
C ASP A 79 -25.13 -7.41 -24.74
N GLY A 80 -25.95 -8.26 -24.11
CA GLY A 80 -26.74 -9.27 -24.79
C GLY A 80 -26.09 -10.66 -24.83
N PHE A 81 -24.92 -10.86 -24.22
CA PHE A 81 -24.38 -12.21 -24.05
C PHE A 81 -25.35 -13.08 -23.21
N THR A 82 -25.54 -14.32 -23.65
CA THR A 82 -26.24 -15.36 -22.88
C THR A 82 -25.44 -16.64 -22.88
N GLY A 83 -25.35 -17.28 -21.72
CA GLY A 83 -24.62 -18.53 -21.53
C GLY A 83 -25.26 -19.38 -20.43
N SER A 84 -24.85 -20.63 -20.35
CA SER A 84 -25.25 -21.49 -19.23
C SER A 84 -24.15 -22.49 -18.90
N THR A 85 -24.12 -22.92 -17.65
CA THR A 85 -23.22 -23.95 -17.14
C THR A 85 -23.87 -24.69 -15.98
N ARG A 86 -23.21 -25.72 -15.46
CA ARG A 86 -23.63 -26.43 -14.25
C ARG A 86 -22.49 -26.58 -13.27
N THR A 87 -22.83 -26.61 -11.99
CA THR A 87 -21.86 -26.92 -10.96
C THR A 87 -21.45 -28.39 -10.98
N ILE A 88 -20.16 -28.66 -10.75
CA ILE A 88 -19.66 -30.03 -10.56
C ILE A 88 -19.78 -30.46 -9.08
N GLU A 89 -19.26 -31.62 -8.71
CA GLU A 89 -19.45 -32.24 -7.38
C GLU A 89 -19.00 -31.33 -6.23
N ASP A 90 -17.93 -30.56 -6.43
CA ASP A 90 -17.40 -29.62 -5.46
C ASP A 90 -18.09 -28.24 -5.47
N GLY A 91 -19.21 -28.13 -6.18
CA GLY A 91 -19.99 -26.90 -6.33
C GLY A 91 -19.37 -25.87 -7.26
N SER A 92 -18.22 -26.14 -7.91
CA SER A 92 -17.58 -25.17 -8.79
C SER A 92 -18.21 -25.09 -10.18
N PHE A 93 -18.14 -23.90 -10.76
CA PHE A 93 -18.51 -23.64 -12.16
C PHE A 93 -17.52 -22.67 -12.82
N ALA A 94 -17.44 -22.74 -14.14
CA ALA A 94 -16.76 -21.76 -14.96
C ALA A 94 -17.53 -21.54 -16.27
N ALA A 95 -17.51 -20.29 -16.76
CA ALA A 95 -18.03 -19.88 -18.05
C ALA A 95 -17.08 -18.86 -18.66
N SER A 96 -16.63 -19.13 -19.88
CA SER A 96 -15.74 -18.25 -20.65
C SER A 96 -16.50 -17.47 -21.71
N GLY A 97 -15.95 -16.33 -22.13
CA GLY A 97 -16.51 -15.49 -23.18
C GLY A 97 -17.66 -14.60 -22.71
N VAL A 98 -17.72 -14.28 -21.42
CA VAL A 98 -18.67 -13.30 -20.86
C VAL A 98 -18.23 -11.86 -21.09
#